data_AF-A0A975D6Y4-F1
#
_entry.id   AF-A0A975D6Y4-F1
#
_cell.length_a   1.000
_cell.length_b   1.000
_cell.length_c   1.000
_cell.angle_alpha   90.00
_cell.angle_beta   90.00
_cell.angle_gamma   90.00
#
_symmetry.space_group_name_H-M   'P 1'
#
loop_
_entity.id
_entity.type
_entity.pdbx_description
1 polymer ?
#
loop_
_entity_poly.entity_id
_entity_poly.type
_entity_poly.pdbx_seq_one_letter_code
_entity_poly.pdbx_strand_id
1 'polypeptide(L)'
;MHRTIALVAALAAALIWAIVAAVPPTPRGADAPAVAFSAARAFADIEALSRTPRPIGSDGHARGIAYLSARLRTLGAEVSEQPVPLDRKTLDRLGKWSGRTETAVTGRNLIGLFPGRDGSKPALLLMAHHDSVWGSPGAADDAMGVAAALEVARALRVQGRTERDVILLFTDSEELGLNGAKAFFGDGAPPHPLAAHVGAIVNMEARGAAGRANMFETGSGNGEMMRLYAERVTRPATNSLAVLIYDLMPNYTDYTVAKRKGIPGFNLATLDCAFAYHSPLATPAVVDPGSVQDMGDQALALAAALAFAPELPARSDNAAFADLLGRVTIVYPAAAGWGLLIVSAALVGAAWWRRRPALRTVGGAAVLVAAILLHGALLLTVYNAVSGSGDANYYDRLAALPRLETVAGLLVAALLLLLPLFRRTDPRMVAIGPAMALMWVGLLTGGAIVAVIPLALLAMAAAFFLPADDGEAPTAAILLLLLAATAVQATQPTAGPLLQWPLLLGAVALAGRAWLPRGAALALTATCAAAGVGHLLTQAHFIFLGIGAELPAVMIVLLFAALPLLLPLLPERTPRWIPAAALAAALAITLWVRLDPIAPSVAVYSQAEGGKKTKG
;
A
#
# COMPACT_ATOMS: atom_id res chain seq x y z
N MET A 1 16.13 -28.08 -18.93
CA MET A 1 14.70 -28.44 -18.89
C MET A 1 14.12 -28.40 -17.47
N HIS A 2 14.57 -29.25 -16.54
CA HIS A 2 14.01 -29.31 -15.16
C HIS A 2 13.98 -27.97 -14.40
N ARG A 3 15.06 -27.16 -14.44
CA ARG A 3 15.09 -25.82 -13.80
C ARG A 3 14.06 -24.86 -14.39
N THR A 4 13.92 -24.86 -15.72
CA THR A 4 12.96 -24.02 -16.44
C THR A 4 11.53 -24.39 -16.07
N ILE A 5 11.20 -25.68 -16.01
CA ILE A 5 9.88 -26.15 -15.59
C ILE A 5 9.60 -25.71 -14.14
N ALA A 6 10.58 -25.89 -13.24
CA ALA A 6 10.46 -25.48 -11.85
C ALA A 6 10.27 -23.96 -11.69
N LEU A 7 10.99 -23.14 -12.48
CA LEU A 7 10.81 -21.69 -12.50
C LEU A 7 9.40 -21.30 -12.96
N VAL A 8 8.94 -21.86 -14.09
CA VAL A 8 7.61 -21.55 -14.64
C VAL A 8 6.51 -21.96 -13.66
N ALA A 9 6.61 -23.14 -13.04
CA ALA A 9 5.67 -23.59 -12.02
C ALA A 9 5.68 -22.66 -10.79
N ALA A 10 6.85 -22.25 -10.31
CA ALA A 10 6.97 -21.35 -9.17
C ALA A 10 6.38 -19.97 -9.47
N LEU A 11 6.65 -19.40 -10.65
CA LEU A 11 6.09 -18.11 -11.09
C LEU A 11 4.58 -18.18 -11.31
N ALA A 12 4.06 -19.28 -11.87
CA ALA A 12 2.62 -19.49 -12.02
C ALA A 12 1.92 -19.58 -10.66
N ALA A 13 2.48 -20.34 -9.72
CA ALA A 13 1.96 -20.43 -8.36
C ALA A 13 2.04 -19.08 -7.62
N ALA A 14 3.13 -18.33 -7.77
CA ALA A 14 3.29 -16.99 -7.22
C ALA A 14 2.27 -16.00 -7.80
N LEU A 15 1.97 -16.08 -9.10
CA LEU A 15 0.96 -15.25 -9.74
C LEU A 15 -0.46 -15.60 -9.26
N ILE A 16 -0.79 -16.89 -9.16
CA ILE A 16 -2.08 -17.34 -8.61
C ILE A 16 -2.24 -16.84 -7.18
N TRP A 17 -1.20 -16.95 -6.36
CA TRP A 17 -1.17 -16.38 -5.01
C TRP A 17 -1.53 -14.90 -5.02
N ALA A 18 -0.80 -14.10 -5.82
CA ALA A 18 -0.99 -12.66 -5.85
C ALA A 18 -2.41 -12.27 -6.30
N ILE A 19 -2.96 -12.95 -7.30
CA ILE A 19 -4.33 -12.73 -7.77
C ILE A 19 -5.33 -13.07 -6.67
N VAL A 20 -5.20 -14.24 -6.02
CA VAL A 20 -6.12 -14.65 -4.95
C VAL A 20 -6.07 -13.69 -3.76
N ALA A 21 -4.90 -13.13 -3.45
CA ALA A 21 -4.74 -12.15 -2.37
C ALA A 21 -5.33 -10.78 -2.73
N ALA A 22 -5.31 -10.38 -4.00
CA ALA A 22 -5.78 -9.07 -4.47
C ALA A 22 -7.30 -9.03 -4.73
N VAL A 23 -7.96 -10.17 -4.95
CA VAL A 23 -9.39 -10.20 -5.28
C VAL A 23 -10.27 -9.95 -4.03
N PRO A 24 -11.18 -8.95 -4.06
CA PRO A 24 -12.16 -8.72 -3.00
C PRO A 24 -13.11 -9.92 -2.80
N PRO A 25 -13.75 -10.05 -1.63
CA PRO A 25 -14.71 -11.11 -1.39
C PRO A 25 -15.98 -10.87 -2.22
N THR A 26 -16.75 -11.93 -2.45
CA THR A 26 -18.08 -11.79 -3.06
C THR A 26 -18.99 -10.92 -2.18
N PRO A 27 -19.64 -9.88 -2.74
CA PRO A 27 -20.56 -9.02 -1.99
C PRO A 27 -21.78 -9.79 -1.50
N ARG A 28 -22.25 -9.49 -0.28
CA ARG A 28 -23.48 -10.07 0.26
C ARG A 28 -24.69 -9.22 -0.12
N GLY A 29 -25.81 -9.90 -0.39
CA GLY A 29 -27.11 -9.30 -0.69
C GLY A 29 -27.76 -8.62 0.51
N ALA A 30 -28.88 -7.92 0.28
CA ALA A 30 -29.62 -7.21 1.32
C ALA A 30 -30.28 -8.15 2.34
N ASP A 31 -30.48 -9.41 1.95
CA ASP A 31 -30.99 -10.54 2.72
C ASP A 31 -29.93 -11.20 3.62
N ALA A 32 -28.67 -10.75 3.57
CA ALA A 32 -27.62 -11.24 4.45
C ALA A 32 -28.03 -11.09 5.94
N PRO A 33 -27.59 -12.02 6.82
CA PRO A 33 -27.93 -11.99 8.24
C PRO A 33 -27.76 -10.60 8.86
N ALA A 34 -28.70 -10.20 9.72
CA ALA A 34 -28.74 -8.83 10.24
C ALA A 34 -27.50 -8.47 11.09
N VAL A 35 -26.81 -9.46 11.67
CA VAL A 35 -25.56 -9.28 12.43
C VAL A 35 -24.32 -9.16 11.53
N ALA A 36 -24.43 -9.48 10.24
CA ALA A 36 -23.36 -9.43 9.26
C ALA A 36 -23.39 -8.12 8.46
N PHE A 37 -22.22 -7.71 7.97
CA PHE A 37 -22.13 -6.62 7.00
C PHE A 37 -22.68 -7.05 5.64
N SER A 38 -23.49 -6.18 5.02
CA SER A 38 -23.99 -6.35 3.65
C SER A 38 -23.55 -5.18 2.78
N ALA A 39 -22.74 -5.48 1.76
CA ALA A 39 -22.41 -4.49 0.74
C ALA A 39 -23.65 -3.93 0.06
N ALA A 40 -24.68 -4.74 -0.22
CA ALA A 40 -25.90 -4.25 -0.85
C ALA A 40 -26.67 -3.22 -0.01
N ARG A 41 -26.68 -3.36 1.33
CA ARG A 41 -27.30 -2.35 2.23
C ARG A 41 -26.48 -1.07 2.27
N ALA A 42 -25.16 -1.17 2.38
CA ALA A 42 -24.26 -0.02 2.36
C ALA A 42 -24.32 0.71 1.00
N PHE A 43 -24.46 -0.02 -0.11
CA PHE A 43 -24.49 0.57 -1.45
C PHE A 43 -25.66 1.54 -1.65
N ALA A 44 -26.79 1.32 -0.97
CA ALA A 44 -27.91 2.25 -1.00
C ALA A 44 -27.55 3.63 -0.39
N ASP A 45 -26.69 3.65 0.62
CA ASP A 45 -26.17 4.90 1.19
C ASP A 45 -25.17 5.58 0.23
N ILE A 46 -24.31 4.80 -0.45
CA ILE A 46 -23.40 5.30 -1.51
C ILE A 46 -24.20 5.96 -2.64
N GLU A 47 -25.24 5.29 -3.14
CA GLU A 47 -26.09 5.82 -4.21
C GLU A 47 -26.84 7.09 -3.81
N ALA A 48 -27.23 7.21 -2.53
CA ALA A 48 -27.92 8.40 -2.03
C ALA A 48 -26.98 9.60 -1.89
N LEU A 49 -25.77 9.39 -1.36
CA LEU A 49 -24.79 10.44 -1.12
C LEU A 49 -24.16 10.94 -2.41
N SER A 50 -23.96 10.06 -3.39
CA SER A 50 -23.14 10.34 -4.58
C SER A 50 -23.96 10.64 -5.83
N ARG A 51 -25.21 11.07 -5.68
CA ARG A 51 -26.03 11.61 -6.79
C ARG A 51 -25.50 12.93 -7.32
N THR A 52 -24.87 13.71 -6.44
CA THR A 52 -24.30 15.02 -6.75
C THR A 52 -23.05 15.24 -5.90
N PRO A 53 -22.02 15.94 -6.42
CA PRO A 53 -20.87 16.36 -5.62
C PRO A 53 -21.28 17.05 -4.32
N ARG A 54 -20.49 16.85 -3.25
CA ARG A 54 -20.72 17.38 -1.91
C ARG A 54 -19.61 18.35 -1.42
N PRO A 55 -19.05 19.25 -2.26
CA PRO A 55 -18.11 20.24 -1.75
C PRO A 55 -18.82 21.20 -0.79
N ILE A 56 -18.12 21.65 0.24
CA ILE A 56 -18.67 22.49 1.30
C ILE A 56 -19.41 23.71 0.73
N GLY A 57 -20.61 23.96 1.23
CA GLY A 57 -21.43 25.09 0.81
C GLY A 57 -22.22 24.88 -0.48
N SER A 58 -22.13 23.70 -1.11
CA SER A 58 -23.00 23.31 -2.24
C SER A 58 -24.35 22.75 -1.78
N ASP A 59 -25.32 22.68 -2.70
CA ASP A 59 -26.60 22.02 -2.44
C ASP A 59 -26.44 20.52 -2.16
N GLY A 60 -25.46 19.87 -2.79
CA GLY A 60 -25.15 18.45 -2.56
C GLY A 60 -24.63 18.22 -1.14
N HIS A 61 -23.80 19.13 -0.63
CA HIS A 61 -23.35 19.12 0.77
C HIS A 61 -24.50 19.28 1.76
N ALA A 62 -25.40 20.24 1.54
CA ALA A 62 -26.59 20.42 2.38
C ALA A 62 -27.52 19.18 2.37
N ARG A 63 -27.73 18.57 1.20
CA ARG A 63 -28.50 17.32 1.08
C ARG A 63 -27.81 16.14 1.77
N GLY A 64 -26.50 16.01 1.62
CA GLY A 64 -25.69 14.99 2.28
C GLY A 64 -25.84 15.07 3.80
N ILE A 65 -25.73 16.27 4.36
CA ILE A 65 -25.92 16.50 5.79
C ILE A 65 -27.34 16.12 6.25
N ALA A 66 -28.37 16.57 5.53
CA ALA A 66 -29.75 16.24 5.86
C ALA A 66 -30.00 14.71 5.80
N TYR A 67 -29.44 14.05 4.79
CA TYR A 67 -29.52 12.59 4.63
C TYR A 67 -28.84 11.87 5.79
N LEU A 68 -27.58 12.20 6.11
CA LEU A 68 -26.81 11.56 7.16
C LEU A 68 -27.43 11.77 8.53
N SER A 69 -27.87 12.99 8.85
CA SER A 69 -28.59 13.28 10.09
C SER A 69 -29.87 12.44 10.22
N ALA A 70 -30.62 12.24 9.12
CA ALA A 70 -31.80 11.36 9.13
C ALA A 70 -31.43 9.88 9.27
N ARG A 71 -30.38 9.41 8.59
CA ARG A 71 -29.91 8.02 8.68
C ARG A 71 -29.41 7.67 10.08
N LEU A 72 -28.60 8.54 10.70
CA LEU A 72 -28.15 8.37 12.08
C LEU A 72 -29.32 8.28 13.07
N ARG A 73 -30.32 9.16 12.96
CA ARG A 73 -31.55 9.09 13.79
C ARG A 73 -32.33 7.80 13.55
N THR A 74 -32.43 7.35 12.31
CA THR A 74 -33.10 6.08 11.95
C THR A 74 -32.40 4.87 12.57
N LEU A 75 -31.06 4.92 12.67
CA LEU A 75 -30.27 3.91 13.37
C LEU A 75 -30.37 4.03 14.91
N GLY A 76 -31.01 5.09 15.41
CA GLY A 76 -31.22 5.34 16.84
C GLY A 76 -30.01 5.96 17.52
N ALA A 77 -29.26 6.82 16.82
CA ALA A 77 -28.18 7.62 17.40
C ALA A 77 -28.72 8.92 18.03
N GLU A 78 -28.03 9.40 19.06
CA GLU A 78 -28.11 10.80 19.49
C GLU A 78 -27.27 11.64 18.52
N VAL A 79 -27.92 12.53 17.75
CA VAL A 79 -27.27 13.26 16.67
C VAL A 79 -26.96 14.70 17.07
N SER A 80 -25.71 15.10 16.91
CA SER A 80 -25.25 16.48 17.07
C SER A 80 -24.39 16.92 15.89
N GLU A 81 -24.38 18.22 15.62
CA GLU A 81 -23.53 18.83 14.59
C GLU A 81 -22.47 19.71 15.26
N GLN A 82 -21.24 19.67 14.78
CA GLN A 82 -20.17 20.56 15.21
C GLN A 82 -19.81 21.51 14.06
N PRO A 83 -19.97 22.84 14.23
CA PRO A 83 -19.48 23.81 13.26
C PRO A 83 -17.96 23.71 13.07
N VAL A 84 -17.51 23.78 11.82
CA VAL A 84 -16.09 23.73 11.42
C VAL A 84 -15.76 25.06 10.74
N PRO A 85 -15.21 26.04 11.48
CA PRO A 85 -14.77 27.30 10.90
C PRO A 85 -13.60 27.05 9.95
N LEU A 86 -13.65 27.65 8.76
CA LEU A 86 -12.59 27.53 7.77
C LEU A 86 -11.68 28.76 7.82
N ASP A 87 -10.37 28.55 7.85
CA ASP A 87 -9.42 29.66 7.82
C ASP A 87 -9.38 30.34 6.44
N ARG A 88 -8.72 31.50 6.36
CA ARG A 88 -8.66 32.27 5.12
C ARG A 88 -8.03 31.48 3.97
N LYS A 89 -6.99 30.70 4.26
CA LYS A 89 -6.29 29.88 3.26
C LYS A 89 -7.20 28.81 2.67
N THR A 90 -8.00 28.16 3.51
CA THR A 90 -8.98 27.14 3.14
C THR A 90 -10.08 27.75 2.28
N LEU A 91 -10.62 28.91 2.70
CA LEU A 91 -11.62 29.65 1.92
C LEU A 91 -11.08 30.10 0.56
N ASP A 92 -9.84 30.59 0.50
CA ASP A 92 -9.19 30.96 -0.77
C ASP A 92 -9.00 29.74 -1.68
N ARG A 93 -8.71 28.55 -1.14
CA ARG A 93 -8.61 27.30 -1.90
C ARG A 93 -9.97 26.84 -2.44
N LEU A 94 -11.00 26.85 -1.60
CA LEU A 94 -12.37 26.55 -2.05
C LEU A 94 -12.84 27.57 -3.10
N GLY A 95 -12.46 28.84 -2.97
CA GLY A 95 -12.73 29.87 -3.96
C GLY A 95 -12.08 29.59 -5.32
N LYS A 96 -10.84 29.09 -5.32
CA LYS A 96 -10.18 28.64 -6.56
C LYS A 96 -10.89 27.46 -7.20
N TRP A 97 -11.35 26.49 -6.41
CA TRP A 97 -12.07 25.32 -6.91
C TRP A 97 -13.44 25.68 -7.51
N SER A 98 -14.17 26.55 -6.82
CA SER A 98 -15.52 26.97 -7.22
C SER A 98 -15.55 28.05 -8.29
N GLY A 99 -14.45 28.79 -8.49
CA GLY A 99 -14.42 30.00 -9.31
C GLY A 99 -15.14 31.18 -8.68
N ARG A 100 -15.38 31.15 -7.36
CA ARG A 100 -16.11 32.18 -6.60
C ARG A 100 -15.26 32.73 -5.45
N THR A 101 -15.66 33.88 -4.92
CA THR A 101 -15.06 34.41 -3.68
C THR A 101 -15.83 33.86 -2.48
N GLU A 102 -15.23 32.92 -1.77
CA GLU A 102 -15.82 32.30 -0.58
C GLU A 102 -15.37 33.05 0.69
N THR A 103 -16.30 33.61 1.46
CA THR A 103 -15.98 34.45 2.64
C THR A 103 -16.67 34.04 3.93
N ALA A 104 -17.73 33.24 3.86
CA ALA A 104 -18.57 32.89 5.01
C ALA A 104 -19.01 31.42 5.03
N VAL A 105 -18.30 30.54 4.32
CA VAL A 105 -18.60 29.10 4.31
C VAL A 105 -18.08 28.46 5.59
N THR A 106 -18.93 27.69 6.26
CA THR A 106 -18.61 26.94 7.47
C THR A 106 -18.95 25.47 7.24
N GLY A 107 -17.99 24.57 7.49
CA GLY A 107 -18.24 23.13 7.47
C GLY A 107 -19.03 22.67 8.69
N ARG A 108 -19.50 21.43 8.68
CA ARG A 108 -20.29 20.80 9.74
C ARG A 108 -19.91 19.32 9.86
N ASN A 109 -19.20 18.97 10.92
CA ASN A 109 -19.06 17.56 11.29
C ASN A 109 -20.43 17.05 11.78
N LEU A 110 -20.77 15.82 11.41
CA LEU A 110 -21.92 15.10 11.95
C LEU A 110 -21.48 14.03 12.92
N ILE A 111 -22.10 14.01 14.09
CA ILE A 111 -21.75 13.11 15.18
C ILE A 111 -23.01 12.33 15.55
N GLY A 112 -22.91 10.99 15.51
CA GLY A 112 -23.93 10.08 16.02
C GLY A 112 -23.40 9.30 17.22
N LEU A 113 -23.94 9.53 18.40
CA LEU A 113 -23.58 8.81 19.62
C LEU A 113 -24.54 7.66 19.87
N PHE A 114 -23.99 6.47 20.10
CA PHE A 114 -24.70 5.28 20.54
C PHE A 114 -24.22 4.89 21.95
N PRO A 115 -25.02 5.17 23.00
CA PRO A 115 -24.63 4.86 24.37
C PRO A 115 -24.42 3.37 24.62
N GLY A 116 -23.26 3.03 25.18
CA GLY A 116 -22.90 1.70 25.65
C GLY A 116 -23.55 1.36 26.99
N ARG A 117 -23.11 0.25 27.59
CA ARG A 117 -23.50 -0.15 28.94
C ARG A 117 -22.85 0.74 30.00
N ASP A 118 -21.59 1.12 29.77
CA ASP A 118 -20.79 1.95 30.66
C ASP A 118 -20.17 3.13 29.87
N GLY A 119 -20.82 4.29 29.95
CA GLY A 119 -20.36 5.53 29.32
C GLY A 119 -19.13 6.16 29.99
N SER A 120 -18.56 5.53 31.03
CA SER A 120 -17.26 5.94 31.56
C SER A 120 -16.09 5.26 30.83
N LYS A 121 -16.33 4.16 30.13
CA LYS A 121 -15.30 3.45 29.34
C LYS A 121 -14.94 4.23 28.10
N PRO A 122 -13.64 4.29 27.71
CA PRO A 122 -13.23 4.97 26.48
C PRO A 122 -14.00 4.44 25.27
N ALA A 123 -14.59 5.37 24.50
CA ALA A 123 -15.46 5.09 23.36
C ALA A 123 -14.71 4.54 22.15
N LEU A 124 -15.42 3.77 21.32
CA LEU A 124 -15.01 3.44 19.97
C LEU A 124 -15.52 4.53 19.02
N LEU A 125 -14.63 5.06 18.17
CA LEU A 125 -14.99 5.98 17.09
C LEU A 125 -14.92 5.28 15.73
N LEU A 126 -16.02 5.27 14.98
CA LEU A 126 -16.04 4.98 13.56
C LEU A 126 -15.99 6.31 12.81
N MET A 127 -15.02 6.47 11.92
CA MET A 127 -14.72 7.75 11.27
C MET A 127 -14.59 7.59 9.76
N ALA A 128 -15.09 8.59 9.05
CA ALA A 128 -15.10 8.75 7.60
C ALA A 128 -15.42 10.22 7.28
N HIS A 129 -15.05 10.74 6.12
CA HIS A 129 -15.42 12.11 5.75
C HIS A 129 -16.63 12.13 4.80
N HIS A 130 -17.49 13.15 4.90
CA HIS A 130 -18.72 13.22 4.10
C HIS A 130 -18.68 14.23 2.95
N ASP A 131 -17.70 15.14 2.95
CA ASP A 131 -17.47 16.05 1.84
C ASP A 131 -16.89 15.32 0.61
N SER A 132 -16.81 16.04 -0.49
CA SER A 132 -16.09 15.60 -1.68
C SER A 132 -15.45 16.79 -2.37
N VAL A 133 -14.43 16.56 -3.18
CA VAL A 133 -13.87 17.62 -4.04
C VAL A 133 -14.87 18.18 -5.06
N TRP A 134 -14.54 19.36 -5.59
CA TRP A 134 -15.35 20.02 -6.61
C TRP A 134 -15.43 19.22 -7.91
N GLY A 135 -16.65 18.96 -8.38
CA GLY A 135 -16.91 18.23 -9.62
C GLY A 135 -16.85 16.70 -9.50
N SER A 136 -16.52 16.15 -8.33
CA SER A 136 -16.53 14.70 -8.07
C SER A 136 -17.78 14.29 -7.30
N PRO A 137 -18.56 13.29 -7.75
CA PRO A 137 -19.66 12.74 -6.95
C PRO A 137 -19.19 12.01 -5.68
N GLY A 138 -17.90 11.63 -5.59
CA GLY A 138 -17.30 11.06 -4.39
C GLY A 138 -17.98 9.77 -3.93
N ALA A 139 -18.22 8.81 -4.83
CA ALA A 139 -18.85 7.53 -4.52
C ALA A 139 -17.92 6.57 -3.75
N ALA A 140 -16.68 6.45 -4.20
CA ALA A 140 -15.66 5.77 -3.40
C ALA A 140 -15.19 6.68 -2.26
N ASP A 141 -14.95 7.96 -2.57
CA ASP A 141 -14.22 8.92 -1.75
C ASP A 141 -15.13 10.08 -1.29
N ASP A 142 -15.69 10.05 -0.08
CA ASP A 142 -15.69 8.91 0.86
C ASP A 142 -17.12 8.46 1.24
N ALA A 143 -18.04 8.49 0.28
CA ALA A 143 -19.37 7.91 0.51
C ALA A 143 -19.32 6.42 0.84
N MET A 144 -18.29 5.69 0.39
CA MET A 144 -18.06 4.29 0.73
C MET A 144 -17.69 4.10 2.20
N GLY A 145 -16.76 4.88 2.75
CA GLY A 145 -16.40 4.84 4.16
C GLY A 145 -17.57 5.24 5.06
N VAL A 146 -18.31 6.29 4.68
CA VAL A 146 -19.54 6.70 5.37
C VAL A 146 -20.59 5.59 5.37
N ALA A 147 -20.86 4.98 4.22
CA ALA A 147 -21.80 3.87 4.11
C ALA A 147 -21.36 2.63 4.92
N ALA A 148 -20.06 2.33 4.90
CA ALA A 148 -19.50 1.24 5.69
C ALA A 148 -19.70 1.49 7.19
N ALA A 149 -19.42 2.70 7.68
CA ALA A 149 -19.64 3.08 9.08
C ALA A 149 -21.11 2.94 9.51
N LEU A 150 -22.05 3.38 8.66
CA LEU A 150 -23.50 3.27 8.92
C LEU A 150 -23.96 1.80 9.02
N GLU A 151 -23.54 0.95 8.08
CA GLU A 151 -23.91 -0.47 8.08
C GLU A 151 -23.21 -1.25 9.21
N VAL A 152 -21.98 -0.90 9.57
CA VAL A 152 -21.29 -1.44 10.76
C VAL A 152 -22.07 -1.09 12.02
N ALA A 153 -22.46 0.18 12.20
CA ALA A 153 -23.24 0.61 13.36
C ALA A 153 -24.57 -0.14 13.45
N ARG A 154 -25.28 -0.31 12.32
CA ARG A 154 -26.50 -1.10 12.23
C ARG A 154 -26.25 -2.55 12.67
N ALA A 155 -25.19 -3.20 12.18
CA ALA A 155 -24.87 -4.58 12.53
C ALA A 155 -24.52 -4.74 14.02
N LEU A 156 -23.71 -3.84 14.60
CA LEU A 156 -23.38 -3.85 16.03
C LEU A 156 -24.62 -3.73 16.91
N ARG A 157 -25.56 -2.85 16.55
CA ARG A 157 -26.82 -2.66 17.28
C ARG A 157 -27.69 -3.92 17.31
N VAL A 158 -27.66 -4.70 16.24
CA VAL A 158 -28.37 -6.00 16.19
C VAL A 158 -27.67 -7.05 17.06
N GLN A 159 -26.33 -7.02 17.15
CA GLN A 159 -25.58 -7.94 18.02
C GLN A 159 -25.86 -7.69 19.51
N GLY A 160 -26.13 -6.44 19.89
CA GLY A 160 -26.57 -6.09 21.25
C GLY A 160 -26.05 -4.73 21.70
N ARG A 161 -26.27 -4.41 22.97
CA ARG A 161 -25.73 -3.19 23.58
C ARG A 161 -24.24 -3.39 23.88
N THR A 162 -23.40 -2.52 23.31
CA THR A 162 -21.94 -2.51 23.45
C THR A 162 -21.49 -2.20 24.88
N GLU A 163 -20.26 -2.58 25.24
CA GLU A 163 -19.71 -2.33 26.57
C GLU A 163 -19.42 -0.84 26.80
N ARG A 164 -18.98 -0.16 25.74
CA ARG A 164 -18.61 1.26 25.68
C ARG A 164 -19.45 2.00 24.66
N ASP A 165 -19.40 3.32 24.69
CA ASP A 165 -20.05 4.16 23.69
C ASP A 165 -19.43 3.92 22.30
N VAL A 166 -20.28 3.94 21.28
CA VAL A 166 -19.86 3.95 19.87
C VAL A 166 -20.24 5.29 19.27
N ILE A 167 -19.26 6.00 18.74
CA ILE A 167 -19.42 7.30 18.09
C ILE A 167 -19.21 7.10 16.59
N LEU A 168 -20.12 7.60 15.78
CA LEU A 168 -19.89 7.82 14.36
C LEU A 168 -19.56 9.29 14.19
N LEU A 169 -18.40 9.57 13.61
CA LEU A 169 -17.98 10.93 13.24
C LEU A 169 -17.84 10.98 11.73
N PHE A 170 -18.71 11.76 11.11
CA PHE A 170 -18.56 12.17 9.73
C PHE A 170 -17.94 13.56 9.70
N THR A 171 -16.64 13.61 9.43
CA THR A 171 -15.87 14.83 9.32
C THR A 171 -16.24 15.58 8.05
N ASP A 172 -16.16 16.91 8.12
CA ASP A 172 -16.32 17.78 6.96
C ASP A 172 -15.00 18.47 6.63
N SER A 173 -14.85 18.93 5.39
CA SER A 173 -13.64 19.61 4.95
C SER A 173 -12.35 18.79 5.08
N GLU A 174 -12.41 17.48 4.88
CA GLU A 174 -11.21 16.64 4.79
C GLU A 174 -10.35 17.12 3.61
N GLU A 175 -11.00 17.29 2.46
CA GLU A 175 -10.39 17.51 1.14
C GLU A 175 -9.61 18.83 1.03
N LEU A 176 -10.00 19.78 1.89
CA LEU A 176 -9.42 21.11 1.98
C LEU A 176 -8.35 21.23 3.09
N GLY A 177 -8.06 20.14 3.81
CA GLY A 177 -6.98 20.06 4.78
C GLY A 177 -7.41 19.57 6.17
N LEU A 178 -8.25 18.53 6.25
CA LEU A 178 -8.62 17.84 7.50
C LEU A 178 -9.32 18.74 8.53
N ASN A 179 -10.03 19.79 8.10
CA ASN A 179 -10.50 20.81 9.04
C ASN A 179 -11.53 20.24 10.03
N GLY A 180 -12.33 19.27 9.61
CA GLY A 180 -13.28 18.55 10.46
C GLY A 180 -12.61 17.78 11.58
N ALA A 181 -11.61 16.94 11.28
CA ALA A 181 -10.86 16.24 12.32
C ALA A 181 -10.06 17.19 13.21
N LYS A 182 -9.46 18.25 12.65
CA LYS A 182 -8.77 19.29 13.43
C LYS A 182 -9.71 19.97 14.43
N ALA A 183 -10.93 20.30 14.01
CA ALA A 183 -11.95 20.87 14.88
C ALA A 183 -12.41 19.88 15.97
N PHE A 184 -12.58 18.59 15.63
CA PHE A 184 -13.03 17.58 16.60
C PHE A 184 -11.95 17.28 17.65
N PHE A 185 -10.72 16.98 17.23
CA PHE A 185 -9.62 16.57 18.12
C PHE A 185 -8.81 17.73 18.72
N GLY A 186 -9.12 18.97 18.35
CA GLY A 186 -8.47 20.16 18.88
C GLY A 186 -7.05 20.36 18.33
N ASP A 187 -6.97 20.80 17.08
CA ASP A 187 -5.74 21.20 16.39
C ASP A 187 -5.92 22.64 15.87
N GLY A 188 -5.62 23.63 16.73
CA GLY A 188 -5.84 25.05 16.48
C GLY A 188 -7.07 25.66 17.18
N ALA A 189 -7.93 24.84 17.79
CA ALA A 189 -9.09 25.26 18.60
C ALA A 189 -9.33 24.28 19.76
N PRO A 190 -10.16 24.62 20.78
CA PRO A 190 -10.57 23.66 21.80
C PRO A 190 -11.24 22.43 21.18
N PRO A 191 -10.89 21.20 21.62
CA PRO A 191 -11.47 19.98 21.09
C PRO A 191 -12.96 19.87 21.43
N HIS A 192 -13.68 19.07 20.65
CA HIS A 192 -15.03 18.66 21.00
C HIS A 192 -15.02 17.86 22.33
N PRO A 193 -16.01 18.02 23.23
CA PRO A 193 -16.03 17.30 24.51
C PRO A 193 -15.89 15.77 24.38
N LEU A 194 -16.52 15.19 23.35
CA LEU A 194 -16.42 13.74 23.08
C LEU A 194 -15.02 13.28 22.66
N ALA A 195 -14.16 14.16 22.14
CA ALA A 195 -12.83 13.77 21.67
C ALA A 195 -11.94 13.24 22.81
N ALA A 196 -12.09 13.79 24.02
CA ALA A 196 -11.37 13.31 25.21
C ALA A 196 -11.80 11.90 25.66
N HIS A 197 -12.97 11.46 25.21
CA HIS A 197 -13.53 10.15 25.55
C HIS A 197 -13.18 9.05 24.54
N VAL A 198 -12.63 9.41 23.37
CA VAL A 198 -12.26 8.43 22.32
C VAL A 198 -11.06 7.60 22.76
N GLY A 199 -11.27 6.28 22.84
CA GLY A 199 -10.23 5.31 23.21
C GLY A 199 -9.62 4.55 22.03
N ALA A 200 -10.38 4.32 20.97
CA ALA A 200 -9.90 3.66 19.75
C ALA A 200 -10.68 4.13 18.51
N ILE A 201 -10.03 4.08 17.34
CA ILE A 201 -10.61 4.55 16.07
C ILE A 201 -10.57 3.45 15.01
N VAL A 202 -11.65 3.32 14.25
CA VAL A 202 -11.66 2.65 12.94
C VAL A 202 -12.03 3.71 11.91
N ASN A 203 -11.05 4.14 11.12
CA ASN A 203 -11.20 5.11 10.04
C ASN A 203 -11.32 4.37 8.70
N MET A 204 -12.22 4.83 7.85
CA MET A 204 -12.44 4.31 6.50
C MET A 204 -12.24 5.43 5.50
N GLU A 205 -11.56 5.12 4.40
CA GLU A 205 -11.06 6.07 3.40
C GLU A 205 -11.03 5.42 2.02
N ALA A 206 -10.85 6.20 0.96
CA ALA A 206 -10.68 5.66 -0.38
C ALA A 206 -9.77 6.51 -1.26
N ARG A 207 -8.76 5.87 -1.85
CA ARG A 207 -7.96 6.44 -2.96
C ARG A 207 -8.22 5.74 -4.30
N GLY A 208 -9.25 4.90 -4.33
CA GLY A 208 -9.63 4.09 -5.47
C GLY A 208 -11.00 3.44 -5.24
N ALA A 209 -11.67 3.08 -6.32
CA ALA A 209 -13.03 2.55 -6.28
C ALA A 209 -13.11 1.02 -6.19
N ALA A 210 -11.98 0.31 -6.17
CA ALA A 210 -11.94 -1.14 -6.15
C ALA A 210 -10.76 -1.71 -5.33
N GLY A 211 -10.59 -3.03 -5.38
CA GLY A 211 -9.50 -3.77 -4.73
C GLY A 211 -9.77 -4.08 -3.26
N ARG A 212 -8.81 -4.74 -2.61
CA ARG A 212 -8.89 -5.03 -1.17
C ARG A 212 -8.88 -3.73 -0.36
N ALA A 213 -9.60 -3.70 0.75
CA ALA A 213 -9.46 -2.61 1.72
C ALA A 213 -8.18 -2.84 2.53
N ASN A 214 -7.16 -2.02 2.32
CA ASN A 214 -5.89 -2.17 2.98
C ASN A 214 -5.90 -1.46 4.32
N MET A 215 -5.49 -2.12 5.40
CA MET A 215 -5.11 -1.44 6.63
C MET A 215 -3.69 -0.90 6.45
N PHE A 216 -3.59 0.37 6.08
CA PHE A 216 -2.34 1.01 5.64
C PHE A 216 -1.71 1.93 6.71
N GLU A 217 -2.48 2.35 7.71
CA GLU A 217 -2.01 3.21 8.80
C GLU A 217 -2.61 2.76 10.15
N THR A 218 -1.77 2.74 11.18
CA THR A 218 -2.15 2.51 12.58
C THR A 218 -1.30 3.38 13.51
N GLY A 219 -1.68 3.45 14.79
CA GLY A 219 -1.00 4.25 15.80
C GLY A 219 0.39 3.71 16.19
N SER A 220 1.12 4.47 17.01
CA SER A 220 2.29 3.95 17.71
C SER A 220 1.88 3.12 18.92
N GLY A 221 2.78 2.25 19.38
CA GLY A 221 2.45 1.30 20.45
C GLY A 221 1.42 0.26 20.03
N ASN A 222 1.46 -0.18 18.76
CA ASN A 222 0.37 -0.92 18.12
C ASN A 222 0.38 -2.45 18.31
N GLY A 223 1.29 -3.03 19.10
CA GLY A 223 1.43 -4.48 19.14
C GLY A 223 0.13 -5.24 19.50
N GLU A 224 -0.56 -4.86 20.59
CA GLU A 224 -1.85 -5.49 20.94
C GLU A 224 -2.97 -5.17 19.94
N MET A 225 -2.99 -3.95 19.37
CA MET A 225 -3.95 -3.59 18.31
C MET A 225 -3.75 -4.51 17.10
N MET A 226 -2.52 -4.77 16.70
CA MET A 226 -2.21 -5.63 15.56
C MET A 226 -2.42 -7.12 15.85
N ARG A 227 -2.30 -7.57 17.10
CA ARG A 227 -2.76 -8.91 17.50
C ARG A 227 -4.28 -9.02 17.37
N LEU A 228 -5.02 -8.02 17.85
CA LEU A 228 -6.47 -7.98 17.66
C LEU A 228 -6.85 -8.00 16.17
N TYR A 229 -6.17 -7.22 15.32
CA TYR A 229 -6.40 -7.26 13.88
C TYR A 229 -6.15 -8.67 13.31
N ALA A 230 -5.03 -9.31 13.66
CA ALA A 230 -4.68 -10.64 13.19
C ALA A 230 -5.66 -11.73 13.64
N GLU A 231 -6.23 -11.61 14.85
CA GLU A 231 -7.20 -12.56 15.39
C GLU A 231 -8.61 -12.39 14.81
N ARG A 232 -9.00 -11.15 14.49
CA ARG A 232 -10.39 -10.81 14.16
C ARG A 232 -10.65 -10.65 12.68
N VAL A 233 -9.67 -10.22 11.91
CA VAL A 233 -9.82 -9.98 10.47
C VAL A 233 -9.48 -11.24 9.68
N THR A 234 -10.51 -11.88 9.10
CA THR A 234 -10.36 -13.17 8.39
C THR A 234 -9.84 -13.06 6.96
N ARG A 235 -9.90 -11.86 6.38
CA ARG A 235 -9.35 -11.56 5.05
C ARG A 235 -8.52 -10.27 5.14
N PRO A 236 -7.31 -10.34 5.73
CA PRO A 236 -6.48 -9.17 5.92
C PRO A 236 -5.88 -8.69 4.60
N ALA A 237 -5.61 -7.39 4.53
CA ALA A 237 -4.73 -6.80 3.53
C ALA A 237 -3.93 -5.71 4.25
N THR A 238 -2.69 -6.03 4.66
CA THR A 238 -1.92 -5.14 5.52
C THR A 238 -0.45 -5.53 5.57
N ASN A 239 0.41 -4.54 5.82
CA ASN A 239 1.81 -4.76 6.14
C ASN A 239 2.38 -3.55 6.90
N SER A 240 3.34 -3.79 7.80
CA SER A 240 3.94 -2.76 8.64
C SER A 240 4.88 -1.82 7.87
N LEU A 241 5.31 -2.19 6.65
CA LEU A 241 6.04 -1.30 5.75
C LEU A 241 5.13 -0.17 5.22
N ALA A 242 3.86 -0.47 4.93
CA ALA A 242 2.86 0.51 4.50
C ALA A 242 2.75 1.65 5.50
N VAL A 243 2.68 1.31 6.79
CA VAL A 243 2.61 2.27 7.90
C VAL A 243 3.82 3.19 7.90
N LEU A 244 5.03 2.62 7.77
CA LEU A 244 6.28 3.40 7.73
C LEU A 244 6.34 4.30 6.50
N ILE A 245 6.00 3.80 5.32
CA ILE A 245 6.01 4.59 4.07
C ILE A 245 5.01 5.74 4.19
N TYR A 246 3.80 5.46 4.68
CA TYR A 246 2.76 6.47 4.84
C TYR A 246 3.18 7.58 5.81
N ASP A 247 3.85 7.23 6.92
CA ASP A 247 4.40 8.20 7.88
C ASP A 247 5.46 9.15 7.28
N LEU A 248 6.10 8.76 6.18
CA LEU A 248 7.09 9.57 5.46
C LEU A 248 6.48 10.34 4.28
N MET A 249 5.23 10.06 3.92
CA MET A 249 4.55 10.71 2.81
C MET A 249 3.89 12.01 3.27
N PRO A 250 3.77 13.03 2.40
CA PRO A 250 3.00 14.24 2.67
C PRO A 250 1.49 14.00 2.46
N ASN A 251 1.02 12.80 2.79
CA ASN A 251 -0.36 12.34 2.65
C ASN A 251 -0.96 12.16 4.03
N TYR A 252 -2.19 12.60 4.19
CA TYR A 252 -2.88 12.58 5.47
C TYR A 252 -4.34 12.23 5.23
N THR A 253 -4.99 11.77 6.29
CA THR A 253 -6.43 11.56 6.40
C THR A 253 -6.87 12.10 7.75
N ASP A 254 -8.16 12.07 8.05
CA ASP A 254 -8.67 12.47 9.35
C ASP A 254 -8.04 11.68 10.51
N TYR A 255 -7.69 10.40 10.30
CA TYR A 255 -7.00 9.61 11.32
C TYR A 255 -5.62 10.14 11.67
N THR A 256 -4.92 10.79 10.74
CA THR A 256 -3.61 11.39 11.01
C THR A 256 -3.70 12.43 12.15
N VAL A 257 -4.79 13.19 12.25
CA VAL A 257 -4.99 14.17 13.34
C VAL A 257 -5.07 13.45 14.69
N ALA A 258 -5.88 12.40 14.78
CA ALA A 258 -6.04 11.62 16.00
C ALA A 258 -4.78 10.83 16.37
N LYS A 259 -4.09 10.26 15.38
CA LYS A 259 -2.82 9.55 15.53
C LYS A 259 -1.75 10.43 16.15
N ARG A 260 -1.64 11.71 15.74
CA ARG A 260 -0.70 12.67 16.34
C ARG A 260 -1.00 12.95 17.82
N LYS A 261 -2.25 12.79 18.26
CA LYS A 261 -2.64 12.86 19.68
C LYS A 261 -2.42 11.53 20.42
N GLY A 262 -1.92 10.50 19.74
CA GLY A 262 -1.65 9.18 20.28
C GLY A 262 -2.89 8.28 20.40
N ILE A 263 -4.02 8.63 19.79
CA ILE A 263 -5.20 7.78 19.87
C ILE A 263 -4.95 6.53 18.99
N PRO A 264 -5.07 5.30 19.52
CA PRO A 264 -4.84 4.09 18.74
C PRO A 264 -6.00 3.87 17.76
N GLY A 265 -5.72 3.20 16.65
CA GLY A 265 -6.73 2.94 15.64
C GLY A 265 -6.21 2.27 14.39
N PHE A 266 -7.13 2.01 13.48
CA PHE A 266 -6.89 1.40 12.17
C PHE A 266 -7.43 2.33 11.09
N ASN A 267 -6.65 2.54 10.03
CA ASN A 267 -7.07 3.27 8.85
C ASN A 267 -7.16 2.32 7.67
N LEU A 268 -8.35 2.19 7.08
CA LEU A 268 -8.67 1.26 6.00
C LEU A 268 -8.91 2.05 4.71
N ALA A 269 -8.25 1.69 3.61
CA ALA A 269 -8.55 2.28 2.31
C ALA A 269 -8.47 1.31 1.12
N THR A 270 -9.32 1.55 0.14
CA THR A 270 -9.22 0.98 -1.21
C THR A 270 -8.30 1.84 -2.08
N LEU A 271 -7.55 1.19 -2.98
CA LEU A 271 -6.56 1.87 -3.83
C LEU A 271 -6.68 1.52 -5.32
N ASP A 272 -7.31 0.39 -5.69
CA ASP A 272 -7.48 0.00 -7.09
C ASP A 272 -8.54 0.85 -7.78
N CYS A 273 -8.57 0.81 -9.12
CA CYS A 273 -9.39 1.72 -9.92
C CYS A 273 -9.09 3.19 -9.56
N ALA A 274 -7.80 3.52 -9.37
CA ALA A 274 -7.31 4.84 -8.95
C ALA A 274 -7.72 5.99 -9.88
N PHE A 275 -8.11 5.70 -11.14
CA PHE A 275 -8.67 6.70 -12.04
C PHE A 275 -9.92 7.39 -11.49
N ALA A 276 -10.66 6.72 -10.59
CA ALA A 276 -11.87 7.26 -9.97
C ALA A 276 -11.58 8.25 -8.82
N TYR A 277 -10.34 8.33 -8.33
CA TYR A 277 -9.97 9.23 -7.23
C TYR A 277 -10.14 10.70 -7.65
N HIS A 278 -10.91 11.47 -6.85
CA HIS A 278 -11.26 12.89 -7.10
C HIS A 278 -11.93 13.16 -8.47
N SER A 279 -12.39 12.11 -9.13
CA SER A 279 -12.78 12.14 -10.54
C SER A 279 -14.24 12.56 -10.73
N PRO A 280 -14.59 13.26 -11.82
CA PRO A 280 -15.99 13.35 -12.23
C PRO A 280 -16.64 11.98 -12.50
N LEU A 281 -15.83 10.94 -12.74
CA LEU A 281 -16.27 9.56 -12.93
C LEU A 281 -16.45 8.78 -11.62
N ALA A 282 -16.22 9.41 -10.45
CA ALA A 282 -16.39 8.82 -9.12
C ALA A 282 -17.87 8.59 -8.75
N THR A 283 -18.59 7.89 -9.61
CA THR A 283 -20.02 7.56 -9.50
C THR A 283 -20.20 6.19 -8.84
N PRO A 284 -21.40 5.88 -8.31
CA PRO A 284 -21.67 4.54 -7.76
C PRO A 284 -21.35 3.41 -8.75
N ALA A 285 -21.51 3.63 -10.07
CA ALA A 285 -21.29 2.61 -11.09
C ALA A 285 -19.84 2.09 -11.19
N VAL A 286 -18.85 2.85 -10.70
CA VAL A 286 -17.43 2.43 -10.73
C VAL A 286 -16.97 1.79 -9.42
N VAL A 287 -17.78 1.86 -8.36
CA VAL A 287 -17.47 1.27 -7.06
C VAL A 287 -17.67 -0.24 -7.13
N ASP A 288 -16.62 -1.01 -6.85
CA ASP A 288 -16.72 -2.46 -6.75
C ASP A 288 -17.46 -2.85 -5.45
N PRO A 289 -18.62 -3.53 -5.53
CA PRO A 289 -19.33 -3.98 -4.33
C PRO A 289 -18.50 -4.98 -3.51
N GLY A 290 -17.58 -5.72 -4.13
CA GLY A 290 -16.64 -6.58 -3.43
C GLY A 290 -15.72 -5.79 -2.49
N SER A 291 -15.19 -4.67 -2.93
CA SER A 291 -14.42 -3.73 -2.09
C SER A 291 -15.22 -3.17 -0.92
N VAL A 292 -16.48 -2.78 -1.16
CA VAL A 292 -17.39 -2.34 -0.08
C VAL A 292 -17.59 -3.46 0.95
N GLN A 293 -17.78 -4.69 0.47
CA GLN A 293 -17.89 -5.86 1.34
C GLN A 293 -16.62 -6.11 2.15
N ASP A 294 -15.45 -5.92 1.53
CA ASP A 294 -14.17 -6.14 2.18
C ASP A 294 -13.90 -5.12 3.28
N MET A 295 -14.07 -3.83 2.96
CA MET A 295 -13.93 -2.75 3.94
C MET A 295 -14.89 -2.93 5.10
N GLY A 296 -16.16 -3.24 4.81
CA GLY A 296 -17.18 -3.47 5.82
C GLY A 296 -16.95 -4.70 6.69
N ASP A 297 -16.49 -5.82 6.12
CA ASP A 297 -16.15 -7.03 6.88
C ASP A 297 -14.98 -6.76 7.84
N GLN A 298 -13.93 -6.05 7.38
CA GLN A 298 -12.80 -5.67 8.24
C GLN A 298 -13.23 -4.69 9.33
N ALA A 299 -13.93 -3.61 8.96
CA ALA A 299 -14.40 -2.59 9.90
C ALA A 299 -15.35 -3.18 10.94
N LEU A 300 -16.29 -4.05 10.54
CA LEU A 300 -17.20 -4.72 11.48
C LEU A 300 -16.46 -5.65 12.43
N ALA A 301 -15.49 -6.43 11.94
CA ALA A 301 -14.72 -7.34 12.79
C ALA A 301 -13.93 -6.58 13.87
N LEU A 302 -13.29 -5.47 13.49
CA LEU A 302 -12.54 -4.62 14.42
C LEU A 302 -13.48 -3.89 15.37
N ALA A 303 -14.55 -3.28 14.86
CA ALA A 303 -15.51 -2.54 15.65
C ALA A 303 -16.22 -3.42 16.67
N ALA A 304 -16.64 -4.63 16.29
CA ALA A 304 -17.25 -5.60 17.20
C ALA A 304 -16.26 -6.02 18.29
N ALA A 305 -15.02 -6.35 17.91
CA ALA A 305 -13.99 -6.74 18.86
C ALA A 305 -13.67 -5.63 19.88
N LEU A 306 -13.65 -4.37 19.46
CA LEU A 306 -13.38 -3.24 20.34
C LEU A 306 -14.62 -2.86 21.18
N ALA A 307 -15.79 -2.75 20.56
CA ALA A 307 -17.01 -2.24 21.20
C ALA A 307 -17.56 -3.18 22.29
N PHE A 308 -17.40 -4.50 22.12
CA PHE A 308 -17.88 -5.51 23.08
C PHE A 308 -16.80 -6.01 24.04
N ALA A 309 -15.53 -5.63 23.86
CA ALA A 309 -14.48 -6.02 24.80
C ALA A 309 -14.69 -5.37 26.17
N PRO A 310 -14.29 -6.03 27.28
CA PRO A 310 -14.32 -5.42 28.60
C PRO A 310 -13.37 -4.21 28.69
N GLU A 311 -12.20 -4.31 28.07
CA GLU A 311 -11.13 -3.30 28.03
C GLU A 311 -10.61 -3.13 26.58
N LEU A 312 -10.01 -1.99 26.26
CA LEU A 312 -9.34 -1.81 24.96
C LEU A 312 -7.95 -2.45 24.99
N PRO A 313 -7.39 -2.83 23.82
CA PRO A 313 -6.01 -3.29 23.74
C PRO A 313 -5.04 -2.28 24.37
N ALA A 314 -4.18 -2.78 25.27
CA ALA A 314 -3.16 -1.95 25.89
C ALA A 314 -2.12 -1.51 24.85
N ARG A 315 -1.47 -0.36 25.08
CA ARG A 315 -0.30 0.00 24.27
C ARG A 315 0.85 -0.96 24.57
N SER A 316 1.50 -1.44 23.52
CA SER A 316 2.70 -2.29 23.60
C SER A 316 3.66 -1.95 22.47
N ASP A 317 4.90 -2.38 22.53
CA ASP A 317 5.87 -2.13 21.45
C ASP A 317 5.29 -2.42 20.05
N ASN A 318 5.68 -1.59 19.08
CA ASN A 318 5.22 -1.74 17.71
C ASN A 318 5.52 -3.14 17.18
N ALA A 319 4.54 -3.75 16.53
CA ALA A 319 4.70 -5.05 15.91
C ALA A 319 5.23 -4.91 14.47
N ALA A 320 5.95 -5.95 14.03
CA ALA A 320 6.18 -6.22 12.63
C ALA A 320 5.07 -7.17 12.14
N PHE A 321 4.47 -6.85 10.99
CA PHE A 321 3.35 -7.64 10.46
C PHE A 321 3.24 -7.58 8.94
N ALA A 322 2.69 -8.63 8.35
CA ALA A 322 2.18 -8.62 6.98
C ALA A 322 1.14 -9.72 6.78
N ASP A 323 0.26 -9.55 5.81
CA ASP A 323 -0.67 -10.60 5.42
C ASP A 323 0.00 -11.68 4.54
N LEU A 324 -0.54 -12.89 4.66
CA LEU A 324 -0.20 -14.07 3.89
C LEU A 324 -1.44 -14.52 3.12
N LEU A 325 -1.36 -14.55 1.79
CA LEU A 325 -2.45 -14.92 0.88
C LEU A 325 -3.73 -14.07 1.02
N GLY A 326 -3.69 -12.92 1.70
CA GLY A 326 -4.90 -12.20 2.10
C GLY A 326 -5.82 -13.01 3.04
N ARG A 327 -5.26 -13.98 3.79
CA ARG A 327 -6.02 -14.92 4.65
C ARG A 327 -5.59 -14.90 6.11
N VAL A 328 -4.32 -14.66 6.38
CA VAL A 328 -3.76 -14.67 7.73
C VAL A 328 -2.82 -13.50 7.87
N THR A 329 -2.93 -12.75 8.97
CA THR A 329 -1.94 -11.75 9.34
C THR A 329 -0.90 -12.43 10.22
N ILE A 330 0.36 -12.42 9.79
CA ILE A 330 1.47 -12.78 10.67
C ILE A 330 1.87 -11.52 11.41
N VAL A 331 1.83 -11.56 12.74
CA VAL A 331 2.18 -10.44 13.62
C VAL A 331 3.17 -10.93 14.68
N TYR A 332 4.26 -10.19 14.88
CA TYR A 332 5.26 -10.50 15.91
C TYR A 332 5.91 -9.23 16.46
N PRO A 333 6.46 -9.27 17.70
CA PRO A 333 7.22 -8.14 18.23
C PRO A 333 8.36 -7.77 17.29
N ALA A 334 8.57 -6.49 16.99
CA ALA A 334 9.57 -6.08 15.99
C ALA A 334 11.00 -6.58 16.33
N ALA A 335 11.32 -6.75 17.62
CA ALA A 335 12.58 -7.33 18.07
C ALA A 335 12.79 -8.81 17.66
N ALA A 336 11.72 -9.59 17.45
CA ALA A 336 11.81 -10.98 17.04
C ALA A 336 12.41 -11.15 15.63
N GLY A 337 12.48 -10.07 14.83
CA GLY A 337 13.22 -10.03 13.57
C GLY A 337 14.70 -10.43 13.72
N TRP A 338 15.33 -10.16 14.87
CA TRP A 338 16.69 -10.64 15.16
C TRP A 338 16.79 -12.16 15.17
N GLY A 339 15.78 -12.85 15.70
CA GLY A 339 15.71 -14.32 15.67
C GLY A 339 15.64 -14.86 14.24
N LEU A 340 14.81 -14.24 13.39
CA LEU A 340 14.72 -14.60 11.96
C LEU A 340 16.06 -14.41 11.23
N LEU A 341 16.79 -13.33 11.54
CA LEU A 341 18.12 -13.09 10.98
C LEU A 341 19.15 -14.13 11.45
N ILE A 342 19.15 -14.50 12.73
CA ILE A 342 20.05 -15.52 13.27
C ILE A 342 19.79 -16.87 12.59
N VAL A 343 18.52 -17.29 12.46
CA VAL A 343 18.16 -18.53 11.77
C VAL A 343 18.59 -18.49 10.31
N SER A 344 18.34 -17.38 9.61
CA SER A 344 18.74 -17.20 8.22
C SER A 344 20.27 -17.27 8.07
N ALA A 345 21.02 -16.59 8.94
CA ALA A 345 22.48 -16.61 8.95
C ALA A 345 23.04 -18.01 9.23
N ALA A 346 22.42 -18.77 10.15
CA ALA A 346 22.82 -20.14 10.45
C ALA A 346 22.62 -21.07 9.23
N LEU A 347 21.48 -20.95 8.53
CA LEU A 347 21.20 -21.72 7.30
C LEU A 347 22.18 -21.36 6.18
N VAL A 348 22.45 -20.07 5.97
CA VAL A 348 23.46 -19.60 5.01
C VAL A 348 24.85 -20.12 5.38
N GLY A 349 25.23 -20.05 6.65
CA GLY A 349 26.49 -20.56 7.19
C GLY A 349 26.65 -22.07 7.01
N ALA A 350 25.60 -22.86 7.25
CA ALA A 350 25.61 -24.30 7.03
C ALA A 350 25.80 -24.64 5.53
N ALA A 351 25.15 -23.90 4.63
CA ALA A 351 25.37 -24.05 3.20
C ALA A 351 26.81 -23.66 2.79
N TRP A 352 27.34 -22.58 3.35
CA TRP A 352 28.70 -22.11 3.12
C TRP A 352 29.74 -23.14 3.55
N TRP A 353 29.58 -23.70 4.76
CA TRP A 353 30.46 -24.73 5.30
C TRP A 353 30.55 -25.96 4.41
N ARG A 354 29.41 -26.37 3.84
CA ARG A 354 29.30 -27.55 2.98
C ARG A 354 29.82 -27.32 1.56
N ARG A 355 29.54 -26.14 0.97
CA ARG A 355 29.88 -25.81 -0.42
C ARG A 355 31.27 -25.21 -0.59
N ARG A 356 31.82 -24.59 0.45
CA ARG A 356 33.14 -23.92 0.47
C ARG A 356 33.38 -23.03 -0.77
N PRO A 357 32.46 -22.09 -1.09
CA PRO A 357 32.62 -21.25 -2.27
C PRO A 357 33.84 -20.33 -2.14
N ALA A 358 34.50 -20.02 -3.25
CA ALA A 358 35.64 -19.12 -3.25
C ALA A 358 35.18 -17.67 -3.00
N LEU A 359 35.82 -16.96 -2.06
CA LEU A 359 35.45 -15.58 -1.74
C LEU A 359 35.48 -14.64 -2.96
N ARG A 360 36.45 -14.83 -3.87
CA ARG A 360 36.57 -14.02 -5.08
C ARG A 360 35.38 -14.22 -6.04
N THR A 361 34.85 -15.43 -6.16
CA THR A 361 33.69 -15.70 -7.04
C THR A 361 32.40 -15.14 -6.43
N VAL A 362 32.22 -15.25 -5.11
CA VAL A 362 31.11 -14.61 -4.40
C VAL A 362 31.15 -13.09 -4.55
N GLY A 363 32.34 -12.48 -4.41
CA GLY A 363 32.53 -11.05 -4.64
C GLY A 363 32.16 -10.60 -6.06
N GLY A 364 32.60 -11.34 -7.09
CA GLY A 364 32.23 -11.08 -8.48
C GLY A 364 30.73 -11.17 -8.73
N ALA A 365 30.08 -12.18 -8.16
CA ALA A 365 28.65 -12.36 -8.29
C ALA A 365 27.84 -11.28 -7.53
N ALA A 366 28.38 -10.70 -6.46
CA ALA A 366 27.77 -9.57 -5.76
C ALA A 366 27.73 -8.31 -6.62
N VAL A 367 28.78 -8.05 -7.41
CA VAL A 367 28.80 -6.96 -8.39
C VAL A 367 27.75 -7.19 -9.48
N LEU A 368 27.59 -8.42 -9.97
CA LEU A 368 26.52 -8.75 -10.92
C LEU A 368 25.13 -8.47 -10.32
N VAL A 369 24.88 -8.87 -9.08
CA VAL A 369 23.61 -8.58 -8.38
C VAL A 369 23.37 -7.07 -8.27
N ALA A 370 24.37 -6.30 -7.82
CA ALA A 370 24.27 -4.85 -7.76
C ALA A 370 24.01 -4.23 -9.14
N ALA A 371 24.68 -4.71 -10.18
CA ALA A 371 24.48 -4.25 -11.55
C ALA A 371 23.03 -4.50 -12.00
N ILE A 372 22.45 -5.68 -11.76
CA ILE A 372 21.04 -5.97 -12.09
C ILE A 372 20.11 -4.92 -11.48
N LEU A 373 20.27 -4.65 -10.18
CA LEU A 373 19.43 -3.69 -9.46
C LEU A 373 19.57 -2.28 -10.02
N LEU A 374 20.80 -1.86 -10.34
CA LEU A 374 21.07 -0.56 -10.96
C LEU A 374 20.46 -0.45 -12.36
N HIS A 375 20.59 -1.46 -13.21
CA HIS A 375 19.93 -1.46 -14.52
C HIS A 375 18.41 -1.41 -14.40
N GLY A 376 17.84 -2.16 -13.45
CA GLY A 376 16.41 -2.13 -13.20
C GLY A 376 15.94 -0.74 -12.78
N ALA A 377 16.66 -0.11 -11.84
CA ALA A 377 16.36 1.25 -11.41
C ALA A 377 16.42 2.24 -12.59
N LEU A 378 17.45 2.10 -13.45
CA LEU A 378 17.58 2.91 -14.66
C LEU A 378 16.41 2.70 -15.61
N LEU A 379 16.09 1.46 -15.95
CA LEU A 379 15.02 1.14 -16.90
C LEU A 379 13.68 1.69 -16.41
N LEU A 380 13.33 1.44 -15.14
CA LEU A 380 12.10 1.96 -14.55
C LEU A 380 12.06 3.49 -14.57
N THR A 381 13.17 4.15 -14.20
CA THR A 381 13.25 5.62 -14.20
C THR A 381 13.13 6.20 -15.61
N VAL A 382 13.84 5.63 -16.59
CA VAL A 382 13.83 6.09 -17.98
C VAL A 382 12.46 5.88 -18.60
N TYR A 383 11.86 4.69 -18.48
CA TYR A 383 10.53 4.44 -19.05
C TYR A 383 9.45 5.29 -18.39
N ASN A 384 9.58 5.58 -17.09
CA ASN A 384 8.70 6.51 -16.39
C ASN A 384 8.87 7.96 -16.88
N ALA A 385 10.09 8.37 -17.20
CA ALA A 385 10.35 9.69 -17.78
C ALA A 385 9.79 9.78 -19.21
N VAL A 386 10.00 8.75 -20.03
CA VAL A 386 9.46 8.65 -21.40
C VAL A 386 7.93 8.63 -21.40
N SER A 387 7.30 8.05 -20.37
CA SER A 387 5.84 8.10 -20.21
C SER A 387 5.32 9.50 -19.85
N GLY A 388 6.18 10.48 -19.55
CA GLY A 388 5.81 11.87 -19.27
C GLY A 388 5.64 12.26 -17.80
N SER A 389 6.11 11.45 -16.85
CA SER A 389 5.94 11.67 -15.39
C SER A 389 6.30 13.06 -14.84
N GLY A 390 7.25 13.79 -15.45
CA GLY A 390 7.68 15.11 -14.96
C GLY A 390 6.67 16.24 -15.19
N ASP A 391 5.88 16.16 -16.26
CA ASP A 391 4.95 17.23 -16.68
C ASP A 391 3.47 16.80 -16.60
N ALA A 392 3.22 15.51 -16.38
CA ALA A 392 1.87 14.97 -16.40
C ALA A 392 1.05 15.42 -15.18
N ASN A 393 -0.25 15.63 -15.39
CA ASN A 393 -1.19 15.84 -14.30
C ASN A 393 -1.24 14.57 -13.42
N TYR A 394 -1.25 14.75 -12.10
CA TYR A 394 -1.25 13.63 -11.16
C TYR A 394 -2.46 12.69 -11.34
N TYR A 395 -3.66 13.22 -11.58
CA TYR A 395 -4.88 12.41 -11.77
C TYR A 395 -4.90 11.69 -13.12
N ASP A 396 -4.26 12.28 -14.13
CA ASP A 396 -4.05 11.63 -15.43
C ASP A 396 -3.11 10.42 -15.29
N ARG A 397 -2.05 10.57 -14.47
CA ARG A 397 -1.15 9.47 -14.11
C ARG A 397 -1.87 8.34 -13.38
N LEU A 398 -2.82 8.65 -12.49
CA LEU A 398 -3.64 7.63 -11.83
C LEU A 398 -4.51 6.84 -12.83
N ALA A 399 -5.00 7.49 -13.89
CA ALA A 399 -5.72 6.79 -14.96
C ALA A 399 -4.82 5.83 -15.75
N ALA A 400 -3.54 6.16 -15.91
CA ALA A 400 -2.55 5.31 -16.57
C ALA A 400 -1.93 4.22 -15.66
N LEU A 401 -2.29 4.18 -14.37
CA LEU A 401 -1.59 3.36 -13.37
C LEU A 401 -1.51 1.86 -13.71
N PRO A 402 -2.58 1.17 -14.17
CA PRO A 402 -2.47 -0.25 -14.55
C PRO A 402 -1.49 -0.50 -15.71
N ARG A 403 -1.41 0.45 -16.66
CA ARG A 403 -0.46 0.39 -17.77
C ARG A 403 0.97 0.60 -17.28
N LEU A 404 1.19 1.54 -16.37
CA LEU A 404 2.49 1.79 -15.76
C LEU A 404 2.97 0.60 -14.92
N GLU A 405 2.08 -0.07 -14.21
CA GLU A 405 2.39 -1.29 -13.47
C GLU A 405 2.79 -2.42 -14.43
N THR A 406 2.05 -2.58 -15.53
CA THR A 406 2.39 -3.53 -16.60
C THR A 406 3.77 -3.27 -17.19
N VAL A 407 4.10 -1.98 -17.46
CA VAL A 407 5.44 -1.58 -17.90
C VAL A 407 6.49 -2.00 -16.87
N ALA A 408 6.29 -1.70 -15.58
CA ALA A 408 7.23 -2.07 -14.54
C ALA A 408 7.45 -3.59 -14.46
N GLY A 409 6.38 -4.38 -14.52
CA GLY A 409 6.43 -5.84 -14.56
C GLY A 409 7.19 -6.38 -15.78
N LEU A 410 6.93 -5.84 -16.98
CA LEU A 410 7.64 -6.21 -18.21
C LEU A 410 9.13 -5.86 -18.15
N LEU A 411 9.50 -4.71 -17.57
CA LEU A 411 10.89 -4.30 -17.40
C LEU A 411 11.64 -5.20 -16.42
N VAL A 412 11.01 -5.55 -15.29
CA VAL A 412 11.58 -6.50 -14.32
C VAL A 412 11.74 -7.88 -14.95
N ALA A 413 10.74 -8.36 -15.70
CA ALA A 413 10.82 -9.63 -16.41
C ALA A 413 11.92 -9.61 -17.49
N ALA A 414 12.01 -8.54 -18.30
CA ALA A 414 13.05 -8.38 -19.31
C ALA A 414 14.44 -8.41 -18.69
N LEU A 415 14.65 -7.69 -17.57
CA LEU A 415 15.91 -7.67 -16.84
C LEU A 415 16.31 -9.06 -16.34
N LEU A 416 15.37 -9.82 -15.76
CA LEU A 416 15.62 -11.19 -15.33
C LEU A 416 15.95 -12.14 -16.49
N LEU A 417 15.38 -11.88 -17.67
CA LEU A 417 15.60 -12.68 -18.88
C LEU A 417 16.88 -12.29 -19.63
N LEU A 418 17.42 -11.08 -19.39
CA LEU A 418 18.71 -10.61 -19.90
C LEU A 418 19.91 -11.13 -19.08
N LEU A 419 19.68 -11.63 -17.87
CA LEU A 419 20.72 -12.16 -16.99
C LEU A 419 21.67 -13.19 -17.65
N PRO A 420 21.17 -14.19 -18.39
CA PRO A 420 22.04 -15.13 -19.10
C PRO A 420 22.94 -14.50 -20.16
N LEU A 421 22.60 -13.31 -20.67
CA LEU A 421 23.44 -12.53 -21.59
C LEU A 421 24.52 -11.77 -20.84
N PHE A 422 24.18 -11.15 -19.69
CA PHE A 422 25.16 -10.48 -18.83
C PHE A 422 26.25 -11.43 -18.34
N ARG A 423 25.89 -12.69 -18.03
CA ARG A 423 26.82 -13.76 -17.62
C ARG A 423 27.87 -14.14 -18.67
N ARG A 424 27.68 -13.72 -19.93
CA ARG A 424 28.62 -13.99 -21.04
C ARG A 424 29.45 -12.77 -21.43
N THR A 425 29.14 -11.62 -20.84
CA THR A 425 29.76 -10.34 -21.16
C THR A 425 30.72 -9.99 -20.04
N ASP A 426 31.79 -9.24 -20.33
CA ASP A 426 32.70 -8.78 -19.28
C ASP A 426 31.91 -8.02 -18.20
N PRO A 427 31.87 -8.51 -16.93
CA PRO A 427 31.10 -7.88 -15.85
C PRO A 427 31.43 -6.39 -15.66
N ARG A 428 32.64 -5.98 -16.07
CA ARG A 428 33.11 -4.59 -16.06
C ARG A 428 32.27 -3.68 -16.95
N MET A 429 31.95 -4.11 -18.18
CA MET A 429 31.16 -3.31 -19.13
C MET A 429 29.68 -3.24 -18.72
N VAL A 430 29.19 -4.28 -18.04
CA VAL A 430 27.81 -4.41 -17.57
C VAL A 430 27.57 -3.54 -16.32
N ALA A 431 28.51 -3.46 -15.38
CA ALA A 431 28.34 -2.65 -14.17
C ALA A 431 28.42 -1.13 -14.41
N ILE A 432 29.20 -0.70 -15.41
CA ILE A 432 29.59 0.71 -15.59
C ILE A 432 28.56 1.52 -16.38
N GLY A 433 28.06 0.99 -17.51
CA GLY A 433 27.17 1.72 -18.42
C GLY A 433 25.89 2.28 -17.79
N PRO A 434 25.12 1.50 -17.02
CA PRO A 434 23.87 1.95 -16.40
C PRO A 434 24.08 2.83 -15.19
N ALA A 435 25.14 2.58 -14.41
CA ALA A 435 25.59 3.45 -13.32
C ALA A 435 25.89 4.86 -13.85
N MET A 436 26.67 4.95 -14.93
CA MET A 436 26.97 6.21 -15.60
C MET A 436 25.71 6.84 -16.23
N ALA A 437 24.85 6.06 -16.87
CA ALA A 437 23.60 6.56 -17.45
C ALA A 437 22.61 7.06 -16.38
N LEU A 438 22.50 6.38 -15.23
CA LEU A 438 21.70 6.83 -14.07
C LEU A 438 22.24 8.11 -13.48
N MET A 439 23.56 8.24 -13.38
CA MET A 439 24.22 9.46 -12.96
C MET A 439 23.87 10.61 -13.92
N TRP A 440 24.00 10.40 -15.23
CA TRP A 440 23.68 11.42 -16.23
C TRP A 440 22.18 11.78 -16.25
N VAL A 441 21.29 10.79 -16.22
CA VAL A 441 19.83 11.01 -16.15
C VAL A 441 19.47 11.75 -14.86
N GLY A 442 19.98 11.33 -13.70
CA GLY A 442 19.72 11.97 -12.42
C GLY A 442 20.25 13.41 -12.33
N LEU A 443 21.39 13.69 -12.97
CA LEU A 443 21.92 15.06 -13.12
C LEU A 443 21.04 15.92 -14.03
N LEU A 444 20.50 15.35 -15.12
CA LEU A 444 19.63 16.05 -16.07
C LEU A 444 18.20 16.24 -15.55
N THR A 445 17.72 15.37 -14.64
CA THR A 445 16.35 15.42 -14.09
C THR A 445 16.27 16.05 -12.69
N GLY A 446 17.31 16.75 -12.22
CA GLY A 446 17.23 17.57 -11.01
C GLY A 446 17.46 16.87 -9.66
N GLY A 447 18.22 15.77 -9.61
CA GLY A 447 18.94 15.39 -8.39
C GLY A 447 18.31 14.37 -7.43
N ALA A 448 17.21 13.71 -7.76
CA ALA A 448 16.62 12.68 -6.87
C ALA A 448 17.48 11.39 -6.69
N ILE A 449 18.59 11.25 -7.43
CA ILE A 449 19.42 10.02 -7.52
C ILE A 449 20.84 10.23 -6.97
N VAL A 450 21.12 11.35 -6.28
CA VAL A 450 22.47 11.67 -5.77
C VAL A 450 22.99 10.59 -4.81
N ALA A 451 22.11 9.89 -4.08
CA ALA A 451 22.47 8.80 -3.17
C ALA A 451 22.93 7.51 -3.88
N VAL A 452 22.59 7.31 -5.16
CA VAL A 452 22.98 6.12 -5.94
C VAL A 452 24.39 6.26 -6.53
N ILE A 453 24.87 7.50 -6.65
CA ILE A 453 26.16 7.83 -7.28
C ILE A 453 27.35 7.18 -6.54
N PRO A 454 27.49 7.28 -5.20
CA PRO A 454 28.61 6.64 -4.51
C PRO A 454 28.59 5.10 -4.62
N LEU A 455 27.40 4.50 -4.58
CA LEU A 455 27.22 3.04 -4.69
C LEU A 455 27.54 2.53 -6.09
N ALA A 456 27.13 3.28 -7.12
CA ALA A 456 27.46 3.04 -8.51
C ALA A 456 28.96 3.15 -8.78
N LEU A 457 29.63 4.18 -8.24
CA LEU A 457 31.08 4.37 -8.35
C LEU A 457 31.87 3.28 -7.61
N LEU A 458 31.40 2.84 -6.43
CA LEU A 458 31.99 1.71 -5.69
C LEU A 458 31.81 0.38 -6.44
N ALA A 459 30.63 0.13 -7.01
CA ALA A 459 30.38 -1.06 -7.83
C ALA A 459 31.27 -1.08 -9.08
N MET A 460 31.48 0.08 -9.71
CA MET A 460 32.38 0.28 -10.85
C MET A 460 33.85 0.03 -10.47
N ALA A 461 34.32 0.56 -9.34
CA ALA A 461 35.69 0.32 -8.85
C ALA A 461 35.91 -1.16 -8.48
N ALA A 462 34.91 -1.81 -7.88
CA ALA A 462 34.98 -3.22 -7.48
C ALA A 462 34.93 -4.19 -8.67
N ALA A 463 34.17 -3.88 -9.73
CA ALA A 463 34.04 -4.72 -10.93
C ALA A 463 35.39 -4.98 -11.63
N PHE A 464 36.36 -4.07 -11.49
CA PHE A 464 37.66 -4.18 -12.14
C PHE A 464 38.53 -5.34 -11.60
N PHE A 465 38.29 -5.75 -10.34
CA PHE A 465 39.15 -6.69 -9.61
C PHE A 465 38.58 -8.10 -9.44
N LEU A 466 37.42 -8.40 -10.02
CA LEU A 466 36.66 -9.62 -9.73
C LEU A 466 36.54 -10.59 -10.93
N PRO A 467 36.57 -11.92 -10.71
CA PRO A 467 36.45 -12.94 -11.75
C PRO A 467 35.03 -13.03 -12.34
N ALA A 468 34.93 -13.52 -13.58
CA ALA A 468 33.70 -13.56 -14.38
C ALA A 468 32.75 -14.76 -14.11
N ASP A 469 32.99 -15.56 -13.07
CA ASP A 469 32.17 -16.75 -12.77
C ASP A 469 30.90 -16.37 -11.98
N ASP A 470 29.73 -16.68 -12.56
CA ASP A 470 28.39 -16.32 -12.10
C ASP A 470 27.71 -17.42 -11.25
N GLY A 471 28.37 -18.58 -11.06
CA GLY A 471 27.82 -19.73 -10.35
C GLY A 471 27.40 -19.44 -8.89
N GLU A 472 27.97 -18.40 -8.29
CA GLU A 472 27.68 -17.97 -6.92
C GLU A 472 26.71 -16.78 -6.80
N ALA A 473 26.06 -16.36 -7.89
CA ALA A 473 25.08 -15.27 -7.87
C ALA A 473 23.95 -15.45 -6.82
N PRO A 474 23.37 -16.65 -6.63
CA PRO A 474 22.40 -16.84 -5.56
C PRO A 474 22.98 -16.67 -4.15
N THR A 475 24.23 -17.12 -3.94
CA THR A 475 24.94 -16.99 -2.66
C THR A 475 25.27 -15.52 -2.38
N ALA A 476 25.69 -14.76 -3.40
CA ALA A 476 25.92 -13.33 -3.26
C ALA A 476 24.62 -12.55 -3.00
N ALA A 477 23.54 -12.85 -3.73
CA ALA A 477 22.25 -12.21 -3.51
C ALA A 477 21.72 -12.41 -2.08
N ILE A 478 21.83 -13.64 -1.54
CA ILE A 478 21.36 -13.90 -0.16
C ILE A 478 22.22 -13.18 0.89
N LEU A 479 23.53 -13.04 0.68
CA LEU A 479 24.43 -12.34 1.59
C LEU A 479 24.17 -10.83 1.58
N LEU A 480 23.96 -10.24 0.40
CA LEU A 480 23.56 -8.84 0.27
C LEU A 480 22.20 -8.60 0.94
N LEU A 481 21.23 -9.49 0.73
CA LEU A 481 19.93 -9.39 1.36
C LEU A 481 20.02 -9.55 2.90
N LEU A 482 20.87 -10.45 3.41
CA LEU A 482 21.13 -10.60 4.84
C LEU A 482 21.71 -9.31 5.44
N LEU A 483 22.67 -8.68 4.75
CA LEU A 483 23.25 -7.41 5.19
C LEU A 483 22.19 -6.30 5.22
N ALA A 484 21.41 -6.16 4.15
CA ALA A 484 20.34 -5.17 4.05
C ALA A 484 19.26 -5.40 5.11
N ALA A 485 18.81 -6.65 5.29
CA ALA A 485 17.82 -7.00 6.31
C ALA A 485 18.34 -6.76 7.73
N THR A 486 19.63 -6.92 7.98
CA THR A 486 20.28 -6.59 9.26
C THR A 486 20.28 -5.07 9.49
N ALA A 487 20.63 -4.28 8.48
CA ALA A 487 20.60 -2.82 8.57
C ALA A 487 19.17 -2.29 8.77
N VAL A 488 18.18 -2.86 8.05
CA VAL A 488 16.77 -2.53 8.24
C VAL A 488 16.30 -2.94 9.62
N GLN A 489 16.64 -4.13 10.12
CA GLN A 489 16.28 -4.55 11.48
C GLN A 489 16.87 -3.62 12.56
N ALA A 490 18.08 -3.10 12.35
CA ALA A 490 18.72 -2.20 13.29
C ALA A 490 18.11 -0.78 13.31
N THR A 491 17.55 -0.32 12.17
CA THR A 491 17.10 1.08 12.01
C THR A 491 15.59 1.23 11.93
N GLN A 492 14.90 0.26 11.34
CA GLN A 492 13.46 0.24 11.05
C GLN A 492 12.91 -1.19 11.23
N PRO A 493 12.89 -1.74 12.46
CA PRO A 493 12.58 -3.16 12.70
C PRO A 493 11.16 -3.57 12.27
N THR A 494 10.21 -2.63 12.22
CA THR A 494 8.85 -2.86 11.71
C THR A 494 8.82 -3.06 10.19
N ALA A 495 9.80 -2.56 9.43
CA ALA A 495 9.92 -2.81 7.99
C ALA A 495 10.61 -4.16 7.67
N GLY A 496 11.08 -4.88 8.70
CA GLY A 496 11.76 -6.16 8.59
C GLY A 496 11.06 -7.22 7.73
N PRO A 497 9.73 -7.45 7.83
CA PRO A 497 9.05 -8.54 7.13
C PRO A 497 9.32 -8.59 5.62
N LEU A 498 9.40 -7.41 4.97
CA LEU A 498 9.63 -7.29 3.53
C LEU A 498 10.91 -8.00 3.07
N LEU A 499 11.98 -7.91 3.87
CA LEU A 499 13.28 -8.48 3.53
C LEU A 499 13.52 -9.81 4.25
N GLN A 500 13.05 -9.95 5.49
CA GLN A 500 13.33 -11.09 6.36
C GLN A 500 12.66 -12.37 5.90
N TRP A 501 11.41 -12.33 5.44
CA TRP A 501 10.72 -13.55 5.03
C TRP A 501 11.27 -14.10 3.70
N PRO A 502 11.51 -13.28 2.65
CA PRO A 502 12.19 -13.76 1.45
C PRO A 502 13.62 -14.23 1.73
N LEU A 503 14.33 -13.56 2.65
CA LEU A 503 15.65 -13.99 3.12
C LEU A 503 15.61 -15.38 3.77
N LEU A 504 14.67 -15.62 4.68
CA LEU A 504 14.52 -16.92 5.33
C LEU A 504 14.23 -18.03 4.30
N LEU A 505 13.28 -17.79 3.38
CA LEU A 505 12.94 -18.73 2.32
C LEU A 505 14.12 -19.00 1.38
N GLY A 506 14.89 -17.96 1.03
CA GLY A 506 16.11 -18.06 0.24
C GLY A 506 17.22 -18.81 0.96
N ALA A 507 17.38 -18.61 2.27
CA ALA A 507 18.34 -19.32 3.11
C ALA A 507 17.99 -20.81 3.23
N VAL A 508 16.70 -21.15 3.39
CA VAL A 508 16.20 -22.53 3.36
C VAL A 508 16.50 -23.18 1.99
N ALA A 509 16.21 -22.48 0.89
CA ALA A 509 16.50 -23.00 -0.46
C ALA A 509 18.01 -23.21 -0.69
N LEU A 510 18.85 -22.28 -0.23
CA LEU A 510 20.31 -22.39 -0.32
C LEU A 510 20.86 -23.56 0.50
N ALA A 511 20.39 -23.73 1.75
CA ALA A 511 20.75 -24.86 2.60
C ALA A 511 20.30 -26.18 1.96
N GLY A 512 19.05 -26.26 1.48
CA GLY A 512 18.53 -27.43 0.78
C GLY A 512 19.39 -27.84 -0.42
N ARG A 513 19.87 -26.87 -1.22
CA ARG A 513 20.79 -27.13 -2.33
C ARG A 513 22.16 -27.68 -1.91
N ALA A 514 22.61 -27.40 -0.69
CA ALA A 514 23.88 -27.89 -0.18
C ALA A 514 23.77 -29.31 0.44
N TRP A 515 22.60 -29.66 0.98
CA TRP A 515 22.44 -30.85 1.82
C TRP A 515 21.47 -31.91 1.27
N LEU A 516 20.57 -31.56 0.36
CA LEU A 516 19.58 -32.49 -0.20
C LEU A 516 19.97 -33.02 -1.58
N PRO A 517 19.43 -34.18 -2.00
CA PRO A 517 19.53 -34.66 -3.37
C PRO A 517 18.98 -33.63 -4.37
N ARG A 518 19.53 -33.62 -5.59
CA ARG A 518 19.23 -32.61 -6.63
C ARG A 518 17.74 -32.39 -6.89
N GLY A 519 16.94 -33.46 -6.94
CA GLY A 519 15.49 -33.37 -7.17
C GLY A 519 14.75 -32.69 -6.01
N ALA A 520 15.02 -33.13 -4.78
CA ALA A 520 14.44 -32.55 -3.57
C ALA A 520 14.86 -31.09 -3.37
N ALA A 521 16.13 -30.76 -3.61
CA ALA A 521 16.64 -29.39 -3.56
C ALA A 521 15.94 -28.48 -4.58
N LEU A 522 15.69 -28.97 -5.80
CA LEU A 522 14.98 -28.20 -6.83
C LEU A 522 13.52 -27.96 -6.45
N ALA A 523 12.82 -28.99 -5.95
CA ALA A 523 11.44 -28.87 -5.49
C ALA A 523 11.31 -27.89 -4.31
N LEU A 524 12.22 -27.97 -3.33
CA LEU A 524 12.26 -27.04 -2.20
C LEU A 524 12.53 -25.61 -2.67
N THR A 525 13.48 -25.42 -3.59
CA THR A 525 13.79 -24.09 -4.16
C THR A 525 12.59 -23.51 -4.89
N ALA A 526 11.89 -24.30 -5.71
CA ALA A 526 10.69 -23.88 -6.42
C ALA A 526 9.55 -23.52 -5.46
N THR A 527 9.39 -24.28 -4.37
CA THR A 527 8.38 -24.01 -3.33
C THR A 527 8.67 -22.71 -2.59
N CYS A 528 9.92 -22.51 -2.15
CA CYS A 528 10.36 -21.26 -1.53
C CYS A 528 10.17 -20.07 -2.48
N ALA A 529 10.48 -20.25 -3.77
CA ALA A 529 10.29 -19.20 -4.76
C ALA A 529 8.80 -18.88 -4.98
N ALA A 530 7.93 -19.89 -5.08
CA ALA A 530 6.50 -19.69 -5.22
C ALA A 530 5.92 -18.87 -4.04
N ALA A 531 6.26 -19.26 -2.81
CA ALA A 531 5.78 -18.59 -1.61
C ALA A 531 6.37 -17.17 -1.47
N GLY A 532 7.69 -17.02 -1.60
CA GLY A 532 8.35 -15.74 -1.40
C GLY A 532 8.05 -14.73 -2.51
N VAL A 533 8.03 -15.17 -3.76
CA VAL A 533 7.68 -14.30 -4.91
C VAL A 533 6.19 -13.99 -4.90
N GLY A 534 5.31 -14.92 -4.54
CA GLY A 534 3.87 -14.66 -4.43
C GLY A 534 3.55 -13.61 -3.37
N HIS A 535 4.19 -13.71 -2.19
CA HIS A 535 4.13 -12.67 -1.17
C HIS A 535 4.64 -11.31 -1.70
N LEU A 536 5.83 -11.29 -2.31
CA LEU A 536 6.41 -10.05 -2.85
C LEU A 536 5.58 -9.42 -3.97
N LEU A 537 4.92 -10.21 -4.83
CA LEU A 537 4.02 -9.70 -5.87
C LEU A 537 2.76 -9.05 -5.28
N THR A 538 2.21 -9.63 -4.20
CA THR A 538 1.07 -9.04 -3.47
C THR A 538 1.46 -7.68 -2.89
N GLN A 539 2.65 -7.61 -2.26
CA GLN A 539 3.20 -6.35 -1.74
C GLN A 539 3.56 -5.36 -2.87
N ALA A 540 4.02 -5.86 -4.02
CA ALA A 540 4.37 -5.05 -5.19
C ALA A 540 3.17 -4.28 -5.70
N HIS A 541 2.07 -4.97 -5.92
CA HIS A 541 0.84 -4.35 -6.39
C HIS A 541 0.38 -3.25 -5.43
N PHE A 542 0.28 -3.55 -4.14
CA PHE A 542 -0.12 -2.57 -3.13
C PHE A 542 0.81 -1.33 -3.07
N ILE A 543 2.13 -1.52 -3.04
CA ILE A 543 3.10 -0.41 -3.03
C ILE A 543 3.00 0.40 -4.34
N PHE A 544 2.80 -0.28 -5.46
CA PHE A 544 2.67 0.36 -6.76
C PHE A 544 1.41 1.24 -6.84
N LEU A 545 0.29 0.78 -6.29
CA LEU A 545 -0.92 1.60 -6.17
C LEU A 545 -0.70 2.86 -5.34
N GLY A 546 0.08 2.75 -4.25
CA GLY A 546 0.36 3.87 -3.36
C GLY A 546 1.27 4.95 -3.98
N ILE A 547 2.41 4.54 -4.54
CA ILE A 547 3.48 5.47 -4.97
C ILE A 547 4.09 5.16 -6.35
N GLY A 548 3.69 4.06 -7.01
CA GLY A 548 4.23 3.63 -8.30
C GLY A 548 3.92 4.58 -9.46
N ALA A 549 2.80 5.31 -9.37
CA ALA A 549 2.44 6.40 -10.30
C ALA A 549 3.38 7.61 -10.26
N GLU A 550 4.40 7.66 -9.39
CA GLU A 550 5.42 8.72 -9.43
C GLU A 550 6.82 8.10 -9.35
N LEU A 551 6.97 7.06 -8.52
CA LEU A 551 8.25 6.42 -8.21
C LEU A 551 8.24 4.91 -8.48
N PRO A 552 8.13 4.47 -9.76
CA PRO A 552 8.10 3.03 -10.08
C PRO A 552 9.41 2.30 -9.71
N ALA A 553 10.52 3.03 -9.53
CA ALA A 553 11.80 2.49 -9.09
C ALA A 553 11.73 1.80 -7.71
N VAL A 554 10.69 2.06 -6.90
CA VAL A 554 10.46 1.34 -5.63
C VAL A 554 10.37 -0.18 -5.82
N MET A 555 9.97 -0.66 -7.01
CA MET A 555 9.93 -2.09 -7.36
C MET A 555 11.31 -2.78 -7.30
N ILE A 556 12.41 -2.02 -7.31
CA ILE A 556 13.76 -2.58 -7.21
C ILE A 556 14.04 -3.18 -5.83
N VAL A 557 13.42 -2.66 -4.77
CA VAL A 557 13.53 -3.24 -3.42
C VAL A 557 12.91 -4.64 -3.39
N LEU A 558 11.77 -4.82 -4.08
CA LEU A 558 11.07 -6.10 -4.17
C LEU A 558 11.82 -7.08 -5.07
N LEU A 559 12.35 -6.60 -6.21
CA LEU A 559 13.22 -7.40 -7.06
C LEU A 559 14.45 -7.88 -6.26
N PHE A 560 15.08 -7.00 -5.49
CA PHE A 560 16.23 -7.35 -4.64
C PHE A 560 15.89 -8.47 -3.66
N ALA A 561 14.75 -8.40 -2.99
CA ALA A 561 14.27 -9.45 -2.10
C ALA A 561 13.93 -10.77 -2.85
N ALA A 562 13.51 -10.69 -4.11
CA ALA A 562 13.18 -11.85 -4.94
C ALA A 562 14.40 -12.54 -5.56
N LEU A 563 15.52 -11.83 -5.78
CA LEU A 563 16.70 -12.38 -6.48
C LEU A 563 17.25 -13.68 -5.87
N PRO A 564 17.41 -13.83 -4.54
CA PRO A 564 17.90 -15.08 -3.96
C PRO A 564 16.99 -16.29 -4.23
N LEU A 565 15.70 -16.05 -4.46
CA LEU A 565 14.70 -17.08 -4.78
C LEU A 565 14.67 -17.41 -6.27
N LEU A 566 14.84 -16.41 -7.13
CA LEU A 566 14.74 -16.56 -8.58
C LEU A 566 16.03 -17.03 -9.25
N LEU A 567 17.19 -16.47 -8.86
CA LEU A 567 18.49 -16.77 -9.47
C LEU A 567 18.84 -18.28 -9.52
N PRO A 568 18.54 -19.10 -8.50
CA PRO A 568 18.75 -20.55 -8.55
C PRO A 568 17.96 -21.29 -9.65
N LEU A 569 16.82 -20.73 -10.06
CA LEU A 569 15.87 -21.35 -10.98
C LEU A 569 16.00 -20.83 -12.42
N LEU A 570 16.70 -19.70 -12.62
CA LEU A 570 16.88 -19.10 -13.94
C LEU A 570 17.55 -20.08 -14.93
N PRO A 571 17.11 -20.07 -16.20
CA PRO A 571 17.72 -20.88 -17.24
C PRO A 571 19.13 -20.39 -17.59
N GLU A 572 19.98 -21.28 -18.09
CA GLU A 572 21.34 -20.94 -18.55
C GLU A 572 21.35 -20.19 -19.89
N ARG A 573 20.27 -20.29 -20.66
CA ARG A 573 20.10 -19.64 -21.95
C ARG A 573 18.68 -19.13 -22.07
N THR A 574 18.56 -17.89 -22.53
CA THR A 574 17.31 -17.29 -22.98
C THR A 574 17.49 -16.81 -24.41
N PRO A 575 16.59 -17.16 -25.35
CA PRO A 575 16.61 -16.57 -26.68
C PRO A 575 16.53 -15.04 -26.61
N ARG A 576 17.43 -14.34 -27.31
CA ARG A 576 17.55 -12.86 -27.26
C ARG A 576 16.26 -12.13 -27.62
N TRP A 577 15.42 -12.74 -28.46
CA TRP A 577 14.17 -12.14 -28.91
C TRP A 577 13.14 -12.01 -27.77
N ILE A 578 13.19 -12.85 -26.73
CA ILE A 578 12.23 -12.80 -25.62
C ILE A 578 12.37 -11.52 -24.79
N PRO A 579 13.55 -11.19 -24.20
CA PRO A 579 13.71 -9.92 -23.50
C PRO A 579 13.56 -8.71 -24.44
N ALA A 580 13.96 -8.83 -25.71
CA ALA A 580 13.75 -7.76 -26.69
C ALA A 580 12.24 -7.49 -26.93
N ALA A 581 11.43 -8.54 -27.03
CA ALA A 581 9.98 -8.42 -27.15
C ALA A 581 9.33 -7.82 -25.89
N ALA A 582 9.80 -8.21 -24.69
CA ALA A 582 9.32 -7.63 -23.44
C ALA A 582 9.67 -6.13 -23.33
N LEU A 583 10.88 -5.72 -23.71
CA LEU A 583 11.28 -4.31 -23.77
C LEU A 583 10.48 -3.54 -24.83
N ALA A 584 10.27 -4.11 -26.01
CA ALA A 584 9.48 -3.49 -27.07
C ALA A 584 8.00 -3.31 -26.65
N ALA A 585 7.42 -4.31 -25.99
CA ALA A 585 6.07 -4.23 -25.43
C ALA A 585 5.98 -3.16 -24.33
N ALA A 586 6.95 -3.13 -23.42
CA ALA A 586 7.03 -2.08 -22.40
C ALA A 586 7.11 -0.69 -23.06
N LEU A 587 7.91 -0.54 -24.12
CA LEU A 587 8.08 0.74 -24.81
C LEU A 587 6.79 1.15 -25.53
N ALA A 588 6.11 0.20 -26.18
CA ALA A 588 4.83 0.45 -26.83
C ALA A 588 3.77 0.94 -25.83
N ILE A 589 3.67 0.31 -24.65
CA ILE A 589 2.74 0.73 -23.60
C ILE A 589 3.16 2.07 -23.00
N THR A 590 4.46 2.30 -22.79
CA THR A 590 4.99 3.60 -22.32
C THR A 590 4.66 4.73 -23.31
N LEU A 591 4.83 4.50 -24.61
CA LEU A 591 4.48 5.46 -25.64
C LEU A 591 2.97 5.64 -25.76
N TRP A 592 2.19 4.57 -25.55
CA TRP A 592 0.74 4.69 -25.42
C TRP A 592 0.39 5.62 -24.26
N VAL A 593 0.93 5.42 -23.06
CA VAL A 593 0.69 6.34 -21.93
C VAL A 593 1.11 7.78 -22.26
N ARG A 594 2.24 7.99 -22.93
CA ARG A 594 2.73 9.33 -23.29
C ARG A 594 1.85 10.06 -24.31
N LEU A 595 1.26 9.30 -25.23
CA LEU A 595 0.48 9.83 -26.36
C LEU A 595 -1.03 9.75 -26.11
N ASP A 596 -1.46 9.17 -24.99
CA ASP A 596 -2.86 9.10 -24.60
C ASP A 596 -3.40 10.52 -24.43
N PRO A 597 -4.63 10.82 -24.90
CA PRO A 597 -5.30 12.06 -24.54
C PRO A 597 -5.44 12.17 -23.02
N ILE A 598 -5.45 13.40 -22.51
CA ILE A 598 -5.72 13.67 -21.09
C ILE A 598 -7.01 12.95 -20.69
N ALA A 599 -6.93 12.14 -19.62
CA ALA A 599 -8.01 11.30 -19.20
C ALA A 599 -9.25 12.15 -18.84
N PRO A 600 -10.46 11.72 -19.24
CA PRO A 600 -11.71 12.38 -18.82
C PRO A 600 -11.94 12.28 -17.31
N SER A 601 -11.17 11.44 -16.63
CA SER A 601 -11.22 11.22 -15.20
C SER A 601 -10.41 12.24 -14.39
N VAL A 602 -9.64 13.14 -15.04
CA VAL A 602 -8.86 14.17 -14.34
C VAL A 602 -9.76 15.04 -13.46
N ALA A 603 -9.37 15.23 -12.20
CA ALA A 603 -10.13 16.01 -11.24
C ALA A 603 -10.33 17.45 -11.74
N VAL A 604 -11.58 17.92 -11.73
CA VAL A 604 -11.99 19.21 -12.32
C VAL A 604 -11.22 20.37 -11.70
N TYR A 605 -11.10 20.36 -10.37
CA TYR A 605 -10.42 21.43 -9.63
C TYR A 605 -8.89 21.43 -9.84
N SER A 606 -8.30 20.30 -10.24
CA SER A 606 -6.84 20.16 -10.34
C SER A 606 -6.23 21.10 -11.40
N GLN A 607 -7.00 21.47 -12.42
CA GLN A 607 -6.57 22.45 -13.42
C GLN A 607 -6.31 23.82 -12.79
N ALA A 608 -7.14 24.23 -11.82
CA ALA A 608 -6.98 25.49 -11.09
C ALA A 608 -5.74 25.49 -10.16
N GLU A 609 -5.16 24.33 -9.89
CA GLU A 609 -3.96 24.15 -9.05
C GLU A 609 -2.72 23.76 -9.86
N GLY A 610 -2.77 23.89 -11.19
CA GLY A 610 -1.65 23.61 -12.07
C GLY A 610 -1.35 22.12 -12.26
N GLY A 611 -2.34 21.26 -12.04
CA GLY A 611 -2.29 19.83 -12.33
C GLY A 611 -1.40 18.98 -11.42
N LYS A 612 -0.80 19.59 -10.39
CA LYS A 612 -0.01 18.88 -9.39
C LYS A 612 -0.90 18.31 -8.29
N LYS A 613 -0.44 17.23 -7.66
CA LYS A 613 -1.04 16.72 -6.43
C LYS A 613 -1.13 17.85 -5.42
N THR A 614 -2.34 18.19 -5.00
CA THR A 614 -2.54 19.14 -3.91
C THR A 614 -1.96 18.60 -2.65
N LYS A 615 -1.09 19.38 -2.01
CA LYS A 615 -0.70 19.14 -0.62
C LYS A 615 -1.91 19.49 0.24
N GLY A 616 -2.48 18.49 0.92
CA GLY A 616 -3.45 18.68 1.99
C GLY A 616 -2.86 19.47 3.16
#